data_AF-A0A7V4YT49-F1
#
_entry.id   AF-A0A7V4YT49-F1
#
_cell.length_a   1.000
_cell.length_b   1.000
_cell.length_c   1.000
_cell.angle_alpha   90.00
_cell.angle_beta   90.00
_cell.angle_gamma   90.00
#
_symmetry.space_group_name_H-M   'P 1'
#
loop_
_entity.id
_entity.type
_entity.pdbx_description
1 polymer ?
#
loop_
_entity_poly.entity_id
_entity_poly.type
_entity_poly.pdbx_seq_one_letter_code
_entity_poly.pdbx_strand_id
1 'polypeptide(L)'
;MNKYWKNRGEPWEHDPGPPKNLNWASLFANTPNYRKLGKAATGKEKFRWHFGPMFYRGRLTPNSVKVLVIGQEGAQDESLAHRSFTGGTGARMQHFLKFLGITESYLFMNTFVYPIHGQYDENSIKTLAQSPASQIAQHRHDIFNYVLAQNDLQLIIAVGTAAKESVVSWVQSKGGNCPNGDNDVSICTGSVLGPSVKIVGVMHPGGAANGGSTAAIKASFVNAIQQIKGWLAADPTWLPVDPEATRNLNKNYTYSSAPIPFRDLPFGTNWRLGRGATSSNRKDSQRSIQLFSASGAYNAVGDSISYSGLSQGSATGYDSQFGDVPYEPPNILFHDYDTGPSAAISKLIMGGQAGLEWPDFNALGANVDPSFGYGPIYRGRFDQVKVLIFADQQSHDDLFTGRALTGDSGQHVQSYLESIGITSSYLILRVLPVDTLDLSNAAVNAILGDNQVKAVYQAIFNKVLTQNPGIKLLLTFGQFSANLVSQLNVGTLNPVSLKSWKASGSLADWQSKLLQIQAIAYSKDIASPTFSYNGERKMIPRLDLPYGTLCWQGSSGDRAQRAKISGTSQWSNDYYKIFLPDWVYDLPPAP
;
A
#
# COMPACT_ATOMS: atom_id res chain seq x y z
N MET A 1 -13.76 -20.90 -2.85
CA MET A 1 -12.65 -19.98 -3.18
C MET A 1 -13.24 -18.62 -3.54
N ASN A 2 -12.89 -17.55 -2.81
CA ASN A 2 -13.46 -16.22 -3.02
C ASN A 2 -13.12 -15.70 -4.44
N LYS A 3 -14.12 -15.25 -5.21
CA LYS A 3 -13.91 -14.81 -6.60
C LYS A 3 -12.94 -13.64 -6.72
N TYR A 4 -12.74 -12.85 -5.66
CA TYR A 4 -11.91 -11.64 -5.66
C TYR A 4 -10.41 -11.87 -5.47
N TRP A 5 -10.02 -13.05 -4.94
CA TRP A 5 -8.62 -13.42 -4.82
C TRP A 5 -8.12 -14.37 -5.93
N LYS A 6 -9.02 -14.84 -6.81
CA LYS A 6 -8.68 -15.79 -7.89
C LYS A 6 -7.56 -15.23 -8.78
N ASN A 7 -6.53 -16.04 -9.04
CA ASN A 7 -5.35 -15.72 -9.85
C ASN A 7 -4.40 -14.66 -9.26
N ARG A 8 -4.45 -14.39 -7.95
CA ARG A 8 -3.58 -13.39 -7.28
C ARG A 8 -2.58 -13.99 -6.29
N GLY A 9 -2.47 -15.32 -6.23
CA GLY A 9 -1.86 -15.99 -5.08
C GLY A 9 -2.79 -15.95 -3.87
N GLU A 10 -2.21 -16.20 -2.69
CA GLU A 10 -2.95 -16.23 -1.43
C GLU A 10 -2.93 -14.85 -0.74
N PRO A 11 -4.01 -14.40 -0.08
CA PRO A 11 -4.04 -13.05 0.52
C PRO A 11 -3.16 -12.85 1.75
N TRP A 12 -2.60 -13.92 2.28
CA TRP A 12 -1.58 -13.83 3.33
C TRP A 12 -0.17 -13.64 2.77
N GLU A 13 0.02 -13.76 1.45
CA GLU A 13 1.20 -13.25 0.78
C GLU A 13 1.16 -11.72 0.75
N HIS A 14 2.32 -11.09 0.89
CA HIS A 14 2.42 -9.64 0.85
C HIS A 14 3.85 -9.21 0.52
N ASP A 15 3.99 -7.96 0.13
CA ASP A 15 5.26 -7.28 0.02
C ASP A 15 5.63 -6.66 1.39
N PRO A 16 6.76 -7.06 2.01
CA PRO A 16 7.20 -6.49 3.28
C PRO A 16 7.79 -5.08 3.15
N GLY A 17 7.92 -4.56 1.93
CA GLY A 17 8.66 -3.34 1.70
C GLY A 17 10.11 -3.63 1.30
N PRO A 18 10.94 -2.58 1.14
CA PRO A 18 12.37 -2.72 0.95
C PRO A 18 13.00 -3.63 2.02
N PRO A 19 13.96 -4.51 1.70
CA PRO A 19 14.69 -5.22 2.74
C PRO A 19 15.49 -4.23 3.60
N LYS A 20 15.33 -4.30 4.94
CA LYS A 20 15.96 -3.34 5.87
C LYS A 20 17.49 -3.38 5.87
N ASN A 21 18.10 -4.47 5.40
CA ASN A 21 19.55 -4.64 5.30
C ASN A 21 20.12 -4.23 3.93
N LEU A 22 19.32 -3.65 3.04
CA LEU A 22 19.71 -3.19 1.71
C LEU A 22 19.46 -1.69 1.55
N ASN A 23 20.06 -1.09 0.52
CA ASN A 23 20.05 0.37 0.32
C ASN A 23 18.77 0.90 -0.31
N TRP A 24 17.81 0.05 -0.66
CA TRP A 24 16.57 0.44 -1.35
C TRP A 24 15.83 1.56 -0.64
N ALA A 25 15.56 1.42 0.67
CA ALA A 25 14.81 2.42 1.42
C ALA A 25 15.57 3.76 1.49
N SER A 26 16.89 3.73 1.64
CA SER A 26 17.73 4.94 1.63
C SER A 26 17.73 5.62 0.25
N LEU A 27 17.86 4.85 -0.83
CA LEU A 27 17.79 5.36 -2.19
C LEU A 27 16.43 6.03 -2.45
N PHE A 28 15.33 5.42 -2.01
CA PHE A 28 14.01 6.01 -2.13
C PHE A 28 13.83 7.26 -1.26
N ALA A 29 14.40 7.30 -0.05
CA ALA A 29 14.39 8.46 0.83
C ALA A 29 15.12 9.68 0.23
N ASN A 30 16.15 9.45 -0.59
CA ASN A 30 16.86 10.49 -1.34
C ASN A 30 16.08 11.06 -2.54
N THR A 31 14.74 11.07 -2.48
CA THR A 31 13.89 11.64 -3.53
C THR A 31 14.16 13.14 -3.68
N PRO A 32 14.48 13.62 -4.90
CA PRO A 32 14.63 15.05 -5.14
C PRO A 32 13.36 15.83 -4.81
N ASN A 33 13.47 17.14 -4.58
CA ASN A 33 12.29 17.98 -4.38
C ASN A 33 11.54 18.22 -5.71
N TYR A 34 10.69 17.27 -6.10
CA TYR A 34 9.93 17.32 -7.36
C TYR A 34 9.05 18.57 -7.46
N ARG A 35 8.47 19.04 -6.35
CA ARG A 35 7.61 20.24 -6.34
C ARG A 35 8.42 21.48 -6.75
N LYS A 36 9.59 21.69 -6.14
CA LYS A 36 10.51 22.78 -6.48
C LYS A 36 10.99 22.67 -7.92
N LEU A 37 11.48 21.50 -8.33
CA LEU A 37 12.01 21.28 -9.68
C LEU A 37 10.95 21.51 -10.76
N GLY A 38 9.74 20.98 -10.55
CA GLY A 38 8.61 21.20 -11.45
C GLY A 38 8.24 22.68 -11.56
N LYS A 39 8.11 23.38 -10.42
CA LYS A 39 7.79 24.82 -10.42
C LYS A 39 8.88 25.66 -11.09
N ALA A 40 10.15 25.35 -10.85
CA ALA A 40 11.27 26.03 -11.49
C ALA A 40 11.26 25.82 -13.01
N ALA A 41 10.96 24.61 -13.48
CA ALA A 41 10.97 24.28 -14.90
C ALA A 41 9.72 24.77 -15.67
N THR A 42 8.56 24.83 -15.03
CA THR A 42 7.28 25.12 -15.72
C THR A 42 6.51 26.32 -15.19
N GLY A 43 7.01 27.01 -14.16
CA GLY A 43 6.33 28.13 -13.50
C GLY A 43 5.10 27.75 -12.66
N LYS A 44 4.77 26.46 -12.54
CA LYS A 44 3.58 25.95 -11.83
C LYS A 44 3.85 24.59 -11.21
N GLU A 45 2.99 24.15 -10.30
CA GLU A 45 3.08 22.79 -9.76
C GLU A 45 2.74 21.76 -10.83
N LYS A 46 3.76 20.99 -11.23
CA LYS A 46 3.61 19.97 -12.27
C LYS A 46 3.30 18.59 -11.73
N PHE A 47 3.71 18.27 -10.51
CA PHE A 47 3.58 16.92 -9.95
C PHE A 47 2.41 16.84 -8.97
N ARG A 48 1.66 15.73 -9.00
CA ARG A 48 0.54 15.43 -8.10
C ARG A 48 1.06 14.83 -6.79
N TRP A 49 1.70 15.66 -5.98
CA TRP A 49 2.41 15.27 -4.75
C TRP A 49 1.51 14.87 -3.58
N HIS A 50 0.23 15.25 -3.60
CA HIS A 50 -0.74 15.09 -2.51
C HIS A 50 -0.80 13.69 -1.87
N PHE A 51 -0.53 12.64 -2.66
CA PHE A 51 -0.53 11.25 -2.21
C PHE A 51 0.82 10.57 -2.41
N GLY A 52 1.89 11.37 -2.36
CA GLY A 52 3.27 10.91 -2.28
C GLY A 52 3.81 10.20 -3.52
N PRO A 53 5.07 9.74 -3.41
CA PRO A 53 5.77 9.02 -4.46
C PRO A 53 5.40 7.53 -4.49
N MET A 54 5.48 6.93 -5.68
CA MET A 54 5.34 5.49 -5.90
C MET A 54 6.61 4.95 -6.54
N PHE A 55 7.43 4.31 -5.71
CA PHE A 55 8.78 3.91 -6.08
C PHE A 55 8.83 2.65 -6.94
N TYR A 56 8.16 1.57 -6.51
CA TYR A 56 8.30 0.26 -7.13
C TYR A 56 7.07 -0.64 -6.97
N ARG A 57 7.08 -1.77 -7.67
CA ARG A 57 6.25 -2.96 -7.40
C ARG A 57 7.00 -4.21 -7.85
N GLY A 58 7.02 -5.27 -7.03
CA GLY A 58 7.72 -6.51 -7.34
C GLY A 58 8.85 -6.79 -6.36
N ARG A 59 9.92 -7.46 -6.80
CA ARG A 59 10.97 -7.95 -5.90
C ARG A 59 12.11 -6.95 -5.72
N LEU A 60 12.63 -6.90 -4.50
CA LEU A 60 13.77 -6.05 -4.11
C LEU A 60 14.90 -6.84 -3.43
N THR A 61 14.82 -8.17 -3.39
CA THR A 61 15.89 -9.02 -2.83
C THR A 61 16.94 -9.32 -3.89
N PRO A 62 18.19 -9.66 -3.51
CA PRO A 62 19.24 -9.98 -4.48
C PRO A 62 18.84 -11.17 -5.37
N ASN A 63 19.23 -11.11 -6.64
CA ASN A 63 19.00 -12.16 -7.66
C ASN A 63 17.53 -12.57 -7.84
N SER A 64 16.59 -11.71 -7.49
CA SER A 64 15.16 -11.99 -7.60
C SER A 64 14.50 -11.36 -8.82
N VAL A 65 15.19 -10.45 -9.51
CA VAL A 65 14.66 -9.72 -10.66
C VAL A 65 15.33 -10.18 -11.95
N LYS A 66 14.54 -10.76 -12.85
CA LYS A 66 14.95 -11.09 -14.22
C LYS A 66 14.47 -10.08 -15.25
N VAL A 67 13.32 -9.47 -14.97
CA VAL A 67 12.64 -8.51 -15.85
C VAL A 67 12.40 -7.18 -15.14
N LEU A 68 12.99 -6.11 -15.66
CA LEU A 68 12.74 -4.74 -15.21
C LEU A 68 11.72 -4.09 -16.14
N VAL A 69 10.57 -3.68 -15.60
CA VAL A 69 9.54 -2.94 -16.33
C VAL A 69 9.61 -1.48 -15.93
N ILE A 70 9.74 -0.60 -16.92
CA ILE A 70 9.83 0.85 -16.70
C ILE A 70 8.58 1.50 -17.30
N GLY A 71 7.82 2.20 -16.48
CA GLY A 71 6.68 3.02 -16.87
C GLY A 71 6.97 4.50 -16.85
N GLN A 72 5.95 5.30 -17.13
CA GLN A 72 6.05 6.76 -17.11
C GLN A 72 5.84 7.30 -15.68
N GLU A 73 4.64 7.15 -15.14
CA GLU A 73 4.27 7.46 -13.75
C GLU A 73 3.13 6.53 -13.29
N GLY A 74 2.81 6.56 -11.99
CA GLY A 74 1.56 5.98 -11.49
C GLY A 74 0.38 6.94 -11.54
N ALA A 75 -0.80 6.43 -11.16
CA ALA A 75 -2.04 7.20 -11.05
C ALA A 75 -2.64 7.04 -9.65
N GLN A 76 -3.96 7.16 -9.51
CA GLN A 76 -4.63 7.11 -8.21
C GLN A 76 -4.64 5.73 -7.52
N ASP A 77 -4.69 4.62 -8.26
CA ASP A 77 -4.60 3.29 -7.66
C ASP A 77 -3.19 3.05 -7.10
N GLU A 78 -2.15 3.52 -7.79
CA GLU A 78 -0.77 3.48 -7.35
C GLU A 78 -0.56 4.32 -6.09
N SER A 79 -1.16 5.52 -6.05
CA SER A 79 -1.15 6.38 -4.87
C SER A 79 -1.81 5.75 -3.64
N LEU A 80 -2.89 4.96 -3.81
CA LEU A 80 -3.52 4.25 -2.70
C LEU A 80 -2.76 3.00 -2.27
N ALA A 81 -2.13 2.29 -3.22
CA ALA A 81 -1.38 1.08 -2.93
C ALA A 81 0.06 1.35 -2.47
N HIS A 82 0.55 2.58 -2.65
CA HIS A 82 1.96 2.97 -2.49
C HIS A 82 2.92 2.06 -3.26
N ARG A 83 2.47 1.58 -4.43
CA ARG A 83 3.19 0.70 -5.34
C ARG A 83 2.94 1.10 -6.78
N SER A 84 3.95 0.99 -7.63
CA SER A 84 3.86 1.34 -9.05
C SER A 84 3.02 0.31 -9.81
N PHE A 85 2.38 0.71 -10.92
CA PHE A 85 1.62 -0.22 -11.79
C PHE A 85 0.56 -1.04 -11.05
N THR A 86 -0.29 -0.42 -10.22
CA THR A 86 -1.40 -1.11 -9.56
C THR A 86 -2.75 -0.97 -10.28
N GLY A 87 -2.84 -0.05 -11.24
CA GLY A 87 -4.03 0.17 -12.07
C GLY A 87 -4.07 -0.66 -13.36
N GLY A 88 -4.83 -0.16 -14.33
CA GLY A 88 -5.08 -0.84 -15.61
C GLY A 88 -3.82 -1.19 -16.41
N THR A 89 -2.84 -0.27 -16.51
CA THR A 89 -1.56 -0.53 -17.18
C THR A 89 -0.81 -1.69 -16.51
N GLY A 90 -0.77 -1.70 -15.18
CA GLY A 90 -0.17 -2.77 -14.40
C GLY A 90 -0.75 -4.14 -14.67
N ALA A 91 -2.08 -4.22 -14.82
CA ALA A 91 -2.77 -5.45 -15.15
C ALA A 91 -2.44 -5.98 -16.55
N ARG A 92 -2.28 -5.09 -17.53
CA ARG A 92 -1.86 -5.45 -18.90
C ARG A 92 -0.44 -5.98 -18.90
N MET A 93 0.47 -5.32 -18.18
CA MET A 93 1.85 -5.78 -18.05
C MET A 93 1.96 -7.08 -17.27
N GLN A 94 1.13 -7.29 -16.23
CA GLN A 94 1.08 -8.57 -15.52
C GLN A 94 0.68 -9.72 -16.46
N HIS A 95 -0.28 -9.48 -17.36
CA HIS A 95 -0.65 -10.47 -18.37
C HIS A 95 0.49 -10.75 -19.36
N PHE A 96 1.19 -9.70 -19.80
CA PHE A 96 2.35 -9.82 -20.68
C PHE A 96 3.46 -10.67 -20.04
N LEU A 97 3.83 -10.38 -18.79
CA LEU A 97 4.84 -11.16 -18.07
C LEU A 97 4.41 -12.62 -17.87
N LYS A 98 3.15 -12.85 -17.49
CA LYS A 98 2.62 -14.21 -17.33
C LYS A 98 2.70 -15.02 -18.62
N PHE A 99 2.45 -14.40 -19.77
CA PHE A 99 2.61 -15.07 -21.08
C PHE A 99 4.07 -15.50 -21.33
N LEU A 100 5.03 -14.71 -20.85
CA LEU A 100 6.46 -15.03 -20.91
C LEU A 100 6.91 -16.04 -19.85
N GLY A 101 6.01 -16.54 -19.01
CA GLY A 101 6.36 -17.43 -17.91
C GLY A 101 7.04 -16.72 -16.73
N ILE A 102 6.85 -15.41 -16.61
CA ILE A 102 7.40 -14.59 -15.52
C ILE A 102 6.23 -14.20 -14.61
N THR A 103 6.22 -14.75 -13.40
CA THR A 103 5.12 -14.60 -12.43
C THR A 103 5.56 -13.93 -11.13
N GLU A 104 6.86 -13.87 -10.86
CA GLU A 104 7.41 -13.22 -9.68
C GLU A 104 8.76 -12.55 -9.91
N SER A 105 9.58 -13.01 -10.86
CA SER A 105 10.94 -12.49 -11.05
C SER A 105 10.99 -11.17 -11.82
N TYR A 106 10.26 -10.16 -11.34
CA TYR A 106 10.16 -8.85 -11.95
C TYR A 106 10.22 -7.70 -10.94
N LEU A 107 10.55 -6.53 -11.48
CA LEU A 107 10.49 -5.26 -10.77
C LEU A 107 9.91 -4.20 -11.70
N PHE A 108 8.93 -3.46 -11.20
CA PHE A 108 8.29 -2.35 -11.88
C PHE A 108 8.77 -1.04 -11.25
N MET A 109 9.22 -0.11 -12.09
CA MET A 109 9.64 1.23 -11.71
C MET A 109 9.11 2.24 -12.74
N ASN A 110 9.24 3.53 -12.45
CA ASN A 110 8.73 4.59 -13.31
C ASN A 110 9.82 5.62 -13.67
N THR A 111 9.61 6.35 -14.76
CA THR A 111 10.36 7.55 -15.12
C THR A 111 10.23 8.63 -14.04
N PHE A 112 9.02 8.80 -13.49
CA PHE A 112 8.72 9.68 -12.37
C PHE A 112 8.06 8.90 -11.22
N VAL A 113 8.48 9.19 -9.99
CA VAL A 113 7.83 8.62 -8.80
C VAL A 113 6.50 9.32 -8.47
N TYR A 114 6.27 10.51 -9.01
CA TYR A 114 5.03 11.27 -8.86
C TYR A 114 4.21 11.30 -10.15
N PRO A 115 2.87 11.29 -10.07
CA PRO A 115 2.04 11.55 -11.24
C PRO A 115 2.21 12.99 -11.74
N ILE A 116 2.08 13.24 -13.05
CA ILE A 116 2.16 14.59 -13.62
C ILE A 116 0.77 15.22 -13.87
N HIS A 117 0.71 16.54 -13.83
CA HIS A 117 -0.39 17.36 -14.33
C HIS A 117 -0.20 17.64 -15.82
N GLY A 118 -1.11 17.20 -16.68
CA GLY A 118 -0.98 17.36 -18.13
C GLY A 118 -0.21 16.20 -18.77
N GLN A 119 0.54 16.49 -19.83
CA GLN A 119 1.22 15.49 -20.66
C GLN A 119 2.75 15.54 -20.50
N TYR A 120 3.40 14.44 -20.88
CA TYR A 120 4.86 14.28 -20.86
C TYR A 120 5.59 15.02 -22.00
N ASP A 121 4.89 15.33 -23.09
CA ASP A 121 5.44 15.94 -24.30
C ASP A 121 5.93 17.38 -24.13
N GLU A 122 5.60 18.04 -23.01
CA GLU A 122 6.16 19.34 -22.65
C GLU A 122 7.69 19.28 -22.50
N ASN A 123 8.42 20.08 -23.30
CA ASN A 123 9.88 20.07 -23.34
C ASN A 123 10.56 20.25 -21.97
N SER A 124 10.00 21.10 -21.09
CA SER A 124 10.51 21.31 -19.74
C SER A 124 10.43 20.02 -18.89
N ILE A 125 9.42 19.19 -19.10
CA ILE A 125 9.24 17.91 -18.41
C ILE A 125 10.14 16.84 -18.98
N LYS A 126 10.29 16.78 -20.30
CA LYS A 126 11.28 15.92 -20.93
C LYS A 126 12.69 16.23 -20.42
N THR A 127 13.05 17.51 -20.30
CA THR A 127 14.34 17.94 -19.76
C THR A 127 14.49 17.49 -18.30
N LEU A 128 13.49 17.69 -17.44
CA LEU A 128 13.52 17.17 -16.07
C LEU A 128 13.64 15.65 -16.02
N ALA A 129 12.97 14.93 -16.92
CA ALA A 129 13.00 13.48 -16.94
C ALA A 129 14.34 12.92 -17.42
N GLN A 130 14.92 13.49 -18.48
CA GLN A 130 15.96 12.81 -19.26
C GLN A 130 17.33 13.49 -19.25
N SER A 131 17.41 14.78 -18.89
CA SER A 131 18.70 15.48 -18.85
C SER A 131 19.63 14.87 -17.79
N PRO A 132 20.90 14.55 -18.10
CA PRO A 132 21.87 14.09 -17.11
C PRO A 132 22.13 15.09 -15.98
N ALA A 133 21.85 16.37 -16.19
CA ALA A 133 21.96 17.42 -15.17
C ALA A 133 20.74 17.47 -14.24
N SER A 134 19.64 16.80 -14.59
CA SER A 134 18.44 16.76 -13.75
C SER A 134 18.64 15.83 -12.56
N GLN A 135 18.36 16.33 -11.36
CA GLN A 135 18.35 15.53 -10.13
C GLN A 135 17.36 14.36 -10.22
N ILE A 136 16.26 14.51 -10.96
CA ILE A 136 15.28 13.43 -11.17
C ILE A 136 15.89 12.30 -12.02
N ALA A 137 16.61 12.65 -13.08
CA ALA A 137 17.25 11.66 -13.94
C ALA A 137 18.39 10.94 -13.20
N GLN A 138 19.20 11.69 -12.44
CA GLN A 138 20.29 11.15 -11.62
C GLN A 138 19.75 10.16 -10.57
N HIS A 139 18.77 10.58 -9.78
CA HIS A 139 18.13 9.73 -8.77
C HIS A 139 17.55 8.44 -9.37
N ARG A 140 16.86 8.55 -10.52
CA ARG A 140 16.33 7.38 -11.23
C ARG A 140 17.45 6.46 -11.73
N HIS A 141 18.53 7.02 -12.28
CA HIS A 141 19.67 6.22 -12.74
C HIS A 141 20.37 5.53 -11.56
N ASP A 142 20.47 6.15 -10.40
CA ASP A 142 21.02 5.52 -9.19
C ASP A 142 20.18 4.32 -8.75
N ILE A 143 18.85 4.46 -8.77
CA ILE A 143 17.92 3.36 -8.52
C ILE A 143 18.10 2.24 -9.55
N PHE A 144 18.14 2.56 -10.85
CA PHE A 144 18.33 1.55 -11.91
C PHE A 144 19.69 0.85 -11.83
N ASN A 145 20.74 1.60 -11.49
CA ASN A 145 22.06 1.03 -11.26
C ASN A 145 22.06 0.07 -10.08
N TYR A 146 21.29 0.37 -9.03
CA TYR A 146 21.13 -0.54 -7.91
C TYR A 146 20.36 -1.81 -8.30
N VAL A 147 19.39 -1.74 -9.22
CA VAL A 147 18.76 -2.94 -9.81
C VAL A 147 19.83 -3.85 -10.43
N LEU A 148 20.71 -3.29 -11.29
CA LEU A 148 21.78 -4.06 -11.94
C LEU A 148 22.78 -4.63 -10.94
N ALA A 149 23.16 -3.85 -9.93
CA ALA A 149 24.13 -4.29 -8.93
C ALA A 149 23.62 -5.44 -8.05
N GLN A 150 22.30 -5.62 -7.95
CA GLN A 150 21.67 -6.64 -7.11
C GLN A 150 21.19 -7.86 -7.89
N ASN A 151 21.19 -7.84 -9.23
CA ASN A 151 20.54 -8.88 -10.03
C ASN A 151 21.27 -9.16 -11.34
N ASP A 152 21.22 -10.42 -11.79
CA ASP A 152 21.45 -10.77 -13.19
C ASP A 152 20.18 -10.46 -13.99
N LEU A 153 20.12 -9.26 -14.56
CA LEU A 153 18.97 -8.81 -15.33
C LEU A 153 19.04 -9.35 -16.76
N GLN A 154 17.93 -9.89 -17.29
CA GLN A 154 17.89 -10.40 -18.68
C GLN A 154 17.03 -9.53 -19.60
N LEU A 155 15.93 -8.96 -19.12
CA LEU A 155 15.01 -8.19 -19.97
C LEU A 155 14.60 -6.85 -19.34
N ILE A 156 14.64 -5.79 -20.15
CA ILE A 156 14.04 -4.49 -19.84
C ILE A 156 12.85 -4.26 -20.76
N ILE A 157 11.70 -3.86 -20.18
CA ILE A 157 10.50 -3.51 -20.92
C ILE A 157 10.15 -2.04 -20.65
N ALA A 158 10.31 -1.19 -21.66
CA ALA A 158 9.94 0.22 -21.60
C ALA A 158 8.49 0.44 -22.09
N VAL A 159 7.64 0.97 -21.21
CA VAL A 159 6.20 1.12 -21.47
C VAL A 159 5.86 2.60 -21.73
N GLY A 160 5.71 2.96 -23.01
CA GLY A 160 5.42 4.34 -23.44
C GLY A 160 6.67 5.20 -23.66
N THR A 161 6.48 6.40 -24.23
CA THR A 161 7.56 7.28 -24.69
C THR A 161 8.53 7.68 -23.58
N ALA A 162 8.03 8.14 -22.43
CA ALA A 162 8.88 8.57 -21.33
C ALA A 162 9.79 7.45 -20.80
N ALA A 163 9.25 6.24 -20.69
CA ALA A 163 10.01 5.07 -20.27
C ALA A 163 11.09 4.71 -21.31
N LYS A 164 10.75 4.77 -22.60
CA LYS A 164 11.71 4.51 -23.68
C LYS A 164 12.84 5.54 -23.67
N GLU A 165 12.52 6.82 -23.56
CA GLU A 165 13.52 7.89 -23.41
C GLU A 165 14.37 7.73 -22.13
N SER A 166 13.78 7.24 -21.04
CA SER A 166 14.52 6.91 -19.80
C SER A 166 15.47 5.74 -19.95
N VAL A 167 15.11 4.73 -20.74
CA VAL A 167 16.02 3.63 -21.09
C VAL A 167 17.15 4.14 -22.00
N VAL A 168 16.83 4.98 -23.00
CA VAL A 168 17.84 5.58 -23.88
C VAL A 168 18.87 6.37 -23.09
N SER A 169 18.43 7.29 -22.22
CA SER A 169 19.34 8.10 -21.40
C SER A 169 20.16 7.25 -20.43
N TRP A 170 19.62 6.14 -19.93
CA TRP A 170 20.34 5.22 -19.05
C TRP A 170 21.39 4.38 -19.79
N VAL A 171 21.06 3.86 -20.97
CA VAL A 171 22.03 3.15 -21.83
C VAL A 171 23.19 4.08 -22.20
N GLN A 172 22.88 5.32 -22.57
CA GLN A 172 23.89 6.32 -22.91
C GLN A 172 24.76 6.71 -21.72
N SER A 173 24.20 6.82 -20.51
CA SER A 173 24.98 7.11 -19.30
C SER A 173 25.93 5.96 -18.90
N LYS A 174 25.74 4.77 -19.47
CA LYS A 174 26.64 3.61 -19.37
C LYS A 174 27.56 3.42 -20.59
N GLY A 175 27.62 4.41 -21.48
CA GLY A 175 28.48 4.38 -22.67
C GLY A 175 27.92 3.54 -23.83
N GLY A 176 26.66 3.11 -23.76
CA GLY A 176 25.97 2.41 -24.84
C GLY A 176 25.37 3.37 -25.87
N ASN A 177 24.88 2.82 -26.99
CA ASN A 177 24.21 3.58 -28.04
C ASN A 177 22.75 3.12 -28.23
N CYS A 178 21.90 4.04 -28.69
CA CYS A 178 20.51 3.77 -29.07
C CYS A 178 20.25 4.43 -30.43
N PRO A 179 20.58 3.78 -31.55
CA PRO A 179 20.59 4.40 -32.88
C PRO A 179 19.25 5.02 -33.30
N ASN A 180 18.14 4.41 -32.88
CA ASN A 180 16.79 4.88 -33.19
C ASN A 180 16.15 5.68 -32.04
N GLY A 181 16.90 6.03 -30.99
CA GLY A 181 16.37 6.69 -29.81
C GLY A 181 15.20 5.93 -29.19
N ASP A 182 14.13 6.64 -28.84
CA ASP A 182 12.92 6.09 -28.24
C ASP A 182 11.94 5.47 -29.26
N ASN A 183 12.16 5.63 -30.56
CA ASN A 183 11.32 5.02 -31.60
C ASN A 183 11.43 3.49 -31.54
N ASP A 184 12.65 2.97 -31.37
CA ASP A 184 12.93 1.55 -31.21
C ASP A 184 14.10 1.31 -30.25
N VAL A 185 13.76 1.03 -28.99
CA VAL A 185 14.74 0.72 -27.95
C VAL A 185 15.30 -0.71 -28.05
N SER A 186 14.78 -1.55 -28.95
CA SER A 186 15.24 -2.95 -29.05
C SER A 186 16.60 -3.13 -29.71
N ILE A 187 17.07 -2.09 -30.39
CA ILE A 187 18.41 -2.01 -30.97
C ILE A 187 19.38 -1.19 -30.12
N CYS A 188 18.97 -0.75 -28.93
CA CYS A 188 19.90 -0.16 -27.97
C CYS A 188 20.95 -1.20 -27.53
N THR A 189 22.15 -0.73 -27.20
CA THR A 189 23.25 -1.56 -26.69
C THR A 189 22.93 -2.10 -25.28
N GLY A 190 22.04 -3.07 -25.15
CA GLY A 190 21.66 -3.65 -23.86
C GLY A 190 22.84 -4.21 -23.07
N SER A 191 23.89 -4.67 -23.76
CA SER A 191 25.09 -5.27 -23.15
C SER A 191 25.84 -4.34 -22.18
N VAL A 192 25.70 -3.01 -22.28
CA VAL A 192 26.29 -2.09 -21.28
C VAL A 192 25.57 -2.10 -19.93
N LEU A 193 24.36 -2.67 -19.90
CA LEU A 193 23.56 -2.85 -18.68
C LEU A 193 23.73 -4.26 -18.10
N GLY A 194 24.36 -5.17 -18.83
CA GLY A 194 24.61 -6.55 -18.44
C GLY A 194 24.73 -7.44 -19.68
N PRO A 195 25.59 -8.47 -19.66
CA PRO A 195 25.90 -9.27 -20.86
C PRO A 195 24.67 -9.96 -21.46
N SER A 196 23.68 -10.29 -20.62
CA SER A 196 22.43 -10.95 -21.02
C SER A 196 21.28 -9.97 -21.24
N VAL A 197 21.46 -8.67 -21.06
CA VAL A 197 20.33 -7.73 -21.09
C VAL A 197 19.86 -7.46 -22.52
N LYS A 198 18.58 -7.71 -22.78
CA LYS A 198 17.87 -7.26 -23.98
C LYS A 198 16.74 -6.29 -23.61
N ILE A 199 16.35 -5.44 -24.55
CA ILE A 199 15.44 -4.32 -24.29
C ILE A 199 14.28 -4.38 -25.28
N VAL A 200 13.05 -4.19 -24.84
CA VAL A 200 11.90 -3.97 -25.75
C VAL A 200 11.09 -2.77 -25.32
N GLY A 201 10.46 -2.12 -26.29
CA GLY A 201 9.51 -1.04 -26.06
C GLY A 201 8.10 -1.43 -26.46
N VAL A 202 7.11 -1.06 -25.66
CA VAL A 202 5.69 -1.17 -26.00
C VAL A 202 5.01 0.19 -25.90
N MET A 203 3.89 0.37 -26.61
CA MET A 203 3.07 1.57 -26.43
C MET A 203 2.39 1.56 -25.06
N HIS A 204 2.17 2.73 -24.48
CA HIS A 204 1.50 2.83 -23.19
C HIS A 204 0.02 2.37 -23.30
N PRO A 205 -0.44 1.39 -22.49
CA PRO A 205 -1.82 0.91 -22.51
C PRO A 205 -2.91 1.99 -22.35
N GLY A 206 -2.63 3.03 -21.56
CA GLY A 206 -3.54 4.16 -21.37
C GLY A 206 -3.65 5.12 -22.56
N GLY A 207 -2.77 5.01 -23.56
CA GLY A 207 -2.76 5.91 -24.72
C GLY A 207 -4.03 5.86 -25.57
N ALA A 208 -4.80 4.75 -25.51
CA ALA A 208 -6.08 4.62 -26.21
C ALA A 208 -7.12 5.66 -25.77
N ALA A 209 -7.13 6.00 -24.47
CA ALA A 209 -8.06 6.97 -23.92
C ALA A 209 -7.71 8.42 -24.32
N ASN A 210 -6.48 8.66 -24.77
CA ASN A 210 -5.98 9.98 -25.19
C ASN A 210 -5.91 10.09 -26.73
N GLY A 211 -6.79 9.39 -27.45
CA GLY A 211 -6.86 9.43 -28.93
C GLY A 211 -5.92 8.44 -29.64
N GLY A 212 -5.19 7.60 -28.92
CA GLY A 212 -4.34 6.56 -29.51
C GLY A 212 -5.12 5.38 -30.11
N SER A 213 -4.57 4.76 -31.15
CA SER A 213 -5.18 3.56 -31.76
C SER A 213 -5.03 2.34 -30.85
N THR A 214 -6.14 1.81 -30.35
CA THR A 214 -6.16 0.53 -29.60
C THR A 214 -5.55 -0.61 -30.42
N ALA A 215 -5.70 -0.58 -31.74
CA ALA A 215 -5.08 -1.55 -32.63
C ALA A 215 -3.54 -1.41 -32.63
N ALA A 216 -3.01 -0.18 -32.68
CA ALA A 216 -1.57 0.07 -32.61
C ALA A 216 -0.96 -0.37 -31.27
N ILE A 217 -1.66 -0.13 -30.15
CA ILE A 217 -1.22 -0.61 -28.83
C ILE A 217 -1.14 -2.14 -28.84
N LYS A 218 -2.19 -2.83 -29.27
CA LYS A 218 -2.20 -4.31 -29.36
C LYS A 218 -1.06 -4.82 -30.25
N ALA A 219 -0.86 -4.19 -31.41
CA ALA A 219 0.21 -4.54 -32.34
C ALA A 219 1.60 -4.37 -31.69
N SER A 220 1.82 -3.29 -30.94
CA SER A 220 3.11 -3.07 -30.26
C SER A 220 3.46 -4.19 -29.27
N PHE A 221 2.47 -4.70 -28.53
CA PHE A 221 2.66 -5.82 -27.61
C PHE A 221 2.93 -7.12 -28.36
N VAL A 222 2.21 -7.38 -29.45
CA VAL A 222 2.44 -8.56 -30.31
C VAL A 222 3.86 -8.50 -30.89
N ASN A 223 4.29 -7.35 -31.40
CA ASN A 223 5.63 -7.17 -31.97
C ASN A 223 6.72 -7.41 -30.92
N ALA A 224 6.57 -6.86 -29.71
CA ALA A 224 7.49 -7.13 -28.61
C ALA A 224 7.57 -8.62 -28.24
N ILE A 225 6.43 -9.33 -28.22
CA ILE A 225 6.42 -10.78 -28.02
C ILE A 225 7.15 -11.51 -29.15
N GLN A 226 6.95 -11.12 -30.42
CA GLN A 226 7.65 -11.77 -31.53
C GLN A 226 9.16 -11.55 -31.46
N GLN A 227 9.60 -10.35 -31.07
CA GLN A 227 11.00 -10.06 -30.83
C GLN A 227 11.59 -10.97 -29.73
N ILE A 228 10.89 -11.09 -28.60
CA ILE A 228 11.29 -11.96 -27.48
C ILE A 228 11.31 -13.44 -27.89
N LYS A 229 10.34 -13.89 -28.70
CA LYS A 229 10.33 -15.24 -29.26
C LYS A 229 11.55 -15.50 -30.15
N GLY A 230 11.92 -14.54 -31.00
CA GLY A 230 13.13 -14.64 -31.82
C GLY A 230 14.39 -14.83 -30.97
N TRP A 231 14.50 -14.06 -29.88
CA TRP A 231 15.61 -14.20 -28.94
C TRP A 231 15.63 -15.53 -28.19
N LEU A 232 14.47 -16.04 -27.77
CA LEU A 232 14.35 -17.34 -27.12
C LEU A 232 14.57 -18.50 -28.09
N ALA A 233 14.28 -18.33 -29.37
CA ALA A 233 14.61 -19.31 -30.39
C ALA A 233 16.13 -19.37 -30.63
N ALA A 234 16.82 -18.23 -30.57
CA ALA A 234 18.28 -18.16 -30.67
C ALA A 234 19.00 -18.67 -29.41
N ASP A 235 18.44 -18.40 -28.23
CA ASP A 235 18.92 -18.90 -26.94
C ASP A 235 17.74 -19.25 -26.02
N PRO A 236 17.35 -20.53 -25.93
CA PRO A 236 16.26 -20.99 -25.08
C PRO A 236 16.50 -20.78 -23.57
N THR A 237 17.75 -20.60 -23.16
CA THR A 237 18.16 -20.48 -21.75
C THR A 237 18.20 -19.03 -21.26
N TRP A 238 18.24 -18.07 -22.18
CA TRP A 238 18.39 -16.63 -21.88
C TRP A 238 17.38 -16.07 -20.87
N LEU A 239 16.08 -16.36 -21.04
CA LEU A 239 15.03 -15.88 -20.13
C LEU A 239 14.31 -17.09 -19.51
N PRO A 240 14.77 -17.59 -18.35
CA PRO A 240 14.20 -18.78 -17.72
C PRO A 240 12.83 -18.47 -17.08
N VAL A 241 11.91 -19.42 -17.23
CA VAL A 241 10.57 -19.39 -16.62
C VAL A 241 10.67 -19.47 -15.10
N ASP A 242 9.74 -18.84 -14.39
CA ASP A 242 9.68 -18.91 -12.93
C ASP A 242 9.20 -20.30 -12.46
N PRO A 243 9.58 -20.78 -11.26
CA PRO A 243 9.43 -22.19 -10.86
C PRO A 243 8.02 -22.79 -11.01
N GLU A 244 6.96 -21.99 -10.81
CA GLU A 244 5.57 -22.44 -10.89
C GLU A 244 4.86 -21.95 -12.17
N ALA A 245 5.57 -21.27 -13.06
CA ALA A 245 5.01 -20.70 -14.26
C ALA A 245 5.09 -21.68 -15.43
N THR A 246 4.13 -21.54 -16.35
CA THR A 246 4.16 -22.26 -17.63
C THR A 246 4.29 -21.27 -18.76
N ARG A 247 5.18 -21.53 -19.71
CA ARG A 247 5.34 -20.75 -20.94
C ARG A 247 4.98 -21.60 -22.15
N ASN A 248 4.05 -21.10 -22.98
CA ASN A 248 3.71 -21.73 -24.26
C ASN A 248 3.80 -20.70 -25.39
N LEU A 249 4.97 -20.64 -26.05
CA LEU A 249 5.24 -19.71 -27.14
C LEU A 249 4.60 -20.12 -28.47
N ASN A 250 4.04 -21.32 -28.58
CA ASN A 250 3.27 -21.72 -29.77
C ASN A 250 1.88 -21.06 -29.79
N LYS A 251 1.40 -20.57 -28.64
CA LYS A 251 0.17 -19.77 -28.59
C LYS A 251 0.42 -18.35 -29.08
N ASN A 252 -0.57 -17.80 -29.77
CA ASN A 252 -0.61 -16.38 -30.09
C ASN A 252 -0.85 -15.57 -28.81
N TYR A 253 -0.09 -14.50 -28.65
CA TYR A 253 -0.32 -13.56 -27.55
C TYR A 253 -1.68 -12.86 -27.76
N THR A 254 -2.50 -12.85 -26.71
CA THR A 254 -3.76 -12.12 -26.70
C THR A 254 -3.65 -10.95 -25.75
N TYR A 255 -3.89 -9.74 -26.22
CA TYR A 255 -3.84 -8.55 -25.36
C TYR A 255 -4.99 -8.58 -24.32
N SER A 256 -4.65 -8.89 -23.07
CA SER A 256 -5.59 -9.04 -21.96
C SER A 256 -5.05 -8.41 -20.67
N SER A 257 -5.76 -8.57 -19.56
CA SER A 257 -5.35 -8.14 -18.22
C SER A 257 -5.22 -9.35 -17.32
N ALA A 258 -4.29 -9.30 -16.37
CA ALA A 258 -4.19 -10.22 -15.25
C ALA A 258 -4.21 -9.40 -13.95
N PRO A 259 -4.86 -9.89 -12.87
CA PRO A 259 -4.83 -9.19 -11.60
C PRO A 259 -3.43 -9.25 -10.99
N ILE A 260 -3.13 -8.30 -10.13
CA ILE A 260 -1.83 -8.17 -9.48
C ILE A 260 -1.76 -9.14 -8.29
N PRO A 261 -0.66 -9.91 -8.15
CA PRO A 261 -0.48 -10.80 -7.01
C PRO A 261 -0.52 -10.08 -5.66
N PHE A 262 -1.01 -10.73 -4.60
CA PHE A 262 -0.99 -10.15 -3.25
C PHE A 262 0.43 -9.94 -2.72
N ARG A 263 1.37 -10.82 -3.08
CA ARG A 263 2.81 -10.65 -2.76
C ARG A 263 3.43 -9.33 -3.25
N ASP A 264 2.78 -8.62 -4.16
CA ASP A 264 3.24 -7.31 -4.69
C ASP A 264 2.62 -6.10 -3.97
N LEU A 265 1.74 -6.33 -3.00
CA LEU A 265 1.05 -5.31 -2.23
C LEU A 265 1.38 -5.45 -0.74
N PRO A 266 1.44 -4.34 0.02
CA PRO A 266 1.56 -4.42 1.47
C PRO A 266 0.47 -5.29 2.10
N PHE A 267 0.81 -5.93 3.22
CA PHE A 267 -0.19 -6.68 3.98
C PHE A 267 -1.33 -5.74 4.41
N GLY A 268 -2.59 -6.19 4.29
CA GLY A 268 -3.76 -5.40 4.66
C GLY A 268 -4.25 -4.42 3.59
N THR A 269 -3.58 -4.32 2.43
CA THR A 269 -4.13 -3.60 1.28
C THR A 269 -5.47 -4.23 0.86
N ASN A 270 -6.51 -3.40 0.71
CA ASN A 270 -7.83 -3.86 0.29
C ASN A 270 -7.76 -4.59 -1.08
N TRP A 271 -8.59 -5.62 -1.25
CA TRP A 271 -8.50 -6.49 -2.43
C TRP A 271 -9.02 -5.83 -3.71
N ARG A 272 -9.63 -4.66 -3.61
CA ARG A 272 -10.14 -3.95 -4.76
C ARG A 272 -9.01 -3.34 -5.60
N LEU A 273 -7.91 -2.93 -4.96
CA LEU A 273 -6.68 -2.49 -5.61
C LEU A 273 -6.00 -3.66 -6.33
N GLY A 274 -5.53 -3.42 -7.56
CA GLY A 274 -4.83 -4.42 -8.38
C GLY A 274 -5.72 -5.47 -9.05
N ARG A 275 -7.06 -5.30 -9.06
CA ARG A 275 -7.98 -6.32 -9.61
C ARG A 275 -8.08 -6.37 -11.14
N GLY A 276 -7.39 -5.49 -11.85
CA GLY A 276 -7.26 -5.57 -13.32
C GLY A 276 -7.74 -4.34 -14.10
N ALA A 277 -8.37 -3.39 -13.42
CA ALA A 277 -8.84 -2.12 -13.93
C ALA A 277 -8.81 -1.06 -12.81
N THR A 278 -8.96 0.20 -13.20
CA THR A 278 -8.98 1.33 -12.27
C THR A 278 -10.05 1.12 -11.19
N SER A 279 -9.69 1.42 -9.94
CA SER A 279 -10.55 1.22 -8.76
C SER A 279 -10.79 2.48 -7.94
N SER A 280 -10.21 3.59 -8.37
CA SER A 280 -10.29 4.85 -7.64
C SER A 280 -10.34 6.06 -8.56
N ASN A 281 -10.71 7.21 -7.98
CA ASN A 281 -10.84 8.50 -8.65
C ASN A 281 -10.25 9.60 -7.77
N ARG A 282 -9.46 10.51 -8.35
CA ARG A 282 -9.10 11.75 -7.66
C ARG A 282 -10.31 12.68 -7.62
N LYS A 283 -10.56 13.29 -6.47
CA LYS A 283 -11.65 14.26 -6.26
C LYS A 283 -11.09 15.49 -5.52
N ASP A 284 -11.96 16.47 -5.29
CA ASP A 284 -11.71 17.60 -4.37
C ASP A 284 -10.39 18.33 -4.68
N SER A 285 -10.18 18.70 -5.95
CA SER A 285 -8.96 19.38 -6.41
C SER A 285 -7.66 18.64 -6.07
N GLN A 286 -7.63 17.31 -6.22
CA GLN A 286 -6.51 16.41 -5.88
C GLN A 286 -6.33 16.11 -4.40
N ARG A 287 -7.07 16.78 -3.51
CA ARG A 287 -6.97 16.60 -2.06
C ARG A 287 -7.48 15.24 -1.59
N SER A 288 -8.29 14.54 -2.39
CA SER A 288 -8.83 13.25 -2.02
C SER A 288 -8.73 12.20 -3.13
N ILE A 289 -8.74 10.93 -2.70
CA ILE A 289 -8.93 9.79 -3.59
C ILE A 289 -10.12 8.98 -3.08
N GLN A 290 -11.10 8.77 -3.96
CA GLN A 290 -12.27 7.92 -3.75
C GLN A 290 -12.00 6.54 -4.31
N LEU A 291 -12.03 5.51 -3.45
CA LEU A 291 -12.01 4.10 -3.79
C LEU A 291 -13.45 3.62 -4.03
N PHE A 292 -13.66 2.73 -5.01
CA PHE A 292 -14.95 2.13 -5.28
C PHE A 292 -14.88 0.61 -5.46
N SER A 293 -15.91 -0.11 -5.02
CA SER A 293 -16.00 -1.58 -5.05
C SER A 293 -16.08 -2.16 -6.47
N ALA A 294 -16.30 -3.47 -6.60
CA ALA A 294 -16.61 -4.10 -7.88
C ALA A 294 -18.04 -3.79 -8.37
N SER A 295 -18.94 -3.41 -7.47
CA SER A 295 -20.32 -3.01 -7.78
C SER A 295 -20.45 -1.50 -8.00
N GLY A 296 -19.48 -0.70 -7.52
CA GLY A 296 -19.39 0.73 -7.80
C GLY A 296 -18.85 1.06 -9.20
N ALA A 297 -19.08 2.30 -9.61
CA ALA A 297 -18.72 2.85 -10.91
C ALA A 297 -17.54 3.83 -10.86
N TYR A 298 -16.75 3.85 -11.94
CA TYR A 298 -15.73 4.87 -12.15
C TYR A 298 -16.36 6.27 -12.14
N ASN A 299 -15.68 7.22 -11.52
CA ASN A 299 -16.19 8.56 -11.22
C ASN A 299 -17.52 8.64 -10.44
N ALA A 300 -18.05 7.53 -9.94
CA ALA A 300 -19.43 7.39 -9.46
C ALA A 300 -20.48 7.72 -10.52
N VAL A 301 -20.17 7.48 -11.81
CA VAL A 301 -21.13 7.70 -12.90
C VAL A 301 -22.33 6.77 -12.71
N GLY A 302 -23.52 7.37 -12.60
CA GLY A 302 -24.77 6.65 -12.38
C GLY A 302 -25.13 6.47 -10.90
N ASP A 303 -24.20 6.71 -9.98
CA ASP A 303 -24.44 6.58 -8.54
C ASP A 303 -24.64 7.94 -7.88
N SER A 304 -25.69 8.04 -7.06
CA SER A 304 -25.99 9.25 -6.30
C SER A 304 -25.45 9.10 -4.89
N ILE A 305 -24.24 9.62 -4.65
CA ILE A 305 -23.56 9.54 -3.36
C ILE A 305 -23.13 10.91 -2.84
N SER A 306 -22.99 10.99 -1.52
CA SER A 306 -22.51 12.20 -0.83
C SER A 306 -21.56 11.84 0.31
N TYR A 307 -20.69 12.78 0.66
CA TYR A 307 -19.82 12.70 1.83
C TYR A 307 -20.21 13.81 2.80
N SER A 308 -20.14 13.56 4.10
CA SER A 308 -20.62 14.48 5.15
C SER A 308 -19.69 15.68 5.40
N GLY A 309 -19.05 16.21 4.35
CA GLY A 309 -18.07 17.30 4.40
C GLY A 309 -16.63 16.84 4.15
N LEU A 310 -15.72 17.80 4.02
CA LEU A 310 -14.28 17.52 3.92
C LEU A 310 -13.72 17.28 5.32
N SER A 311 -12.94 16.21 5.51
CA SER A 311 -12.24 16.02 6.76
C SER A 311 -11.07 17.01 6.84
N GLN A 312 -11.25 18.16 7.48
CA GLN A 312 -10.27 19.25 7.46
C GLN A 312 -8.90 18.80 7.98
N GLY A 313 -8.89 18.28 9.20
CA GLY A 313 -7.68 17.83 9.90
C GLY A 313 -6.83 18.97 10.43
N SER A 314 -6.20 18.76 11.58
CA SER A 314 -5.28 19.71 12.18
C SER A 314 -3.86 19.15 12.22
N ALA A 315 -2.86 20.01 12.39
CA ALA A 315 -1.49 19.57 12.67
C ALA A 315 -1.33 19.03 14.11
N THR A 316 -2.39 19.02 14.93
CA THR A 316 -2.34 18.50 16.30
C THR A 316 -1.92 17.04 16.32
N GLY A 317 -0.88 16.72 17.09
CA GLY A 317 -0.33 15.37 17.22
C GLY A 317 0.56 14.94 16.04
N TYR A 318 0.71 15.77 15.00
CA TYR A 318 1.75 15.59 13.98
C TYR A 318 3.09 16.06 14.53
N ASP A 319 4.12 15.22 14.42
CA ASP A 319 5.48 15.55 14.84
C ASP A 319 6.36 15.72 13.60
N SER A 320 6.86 16.93 13.39
CA SER A 320 7.73 17.24 12.25
C SER A 320 9.16 16.88 12.57
N GLN A 321 9.74 15.96 11.81
CA GLN A 321 11.19 15.73 11.84
C GLN A 321 11.90 16.61 10.81
N PHE A 322 13.08 17.13 11.17
CA PHE A 322 13.86 17.95 10.27
C PHE A 322 14.24 17.15 9.01
N GLY A 323 13.87 17.66 7.83
CA GLY A 323 14.11 17.00 6.54
C GLY A 323 12.93 16.17 6.01
N ASP A 324 11.97 15.83 6.87
CA ASP A 324 10.73 15.16 6.43
C ASP A 324 9.70 16.18 5.95
N VAL A 325 8.95 15.82 4.91
CA VAL A 325 7.75 16.55 4.48
C VAL A 325 6.50 15.67 4.69
N PRO A 326 5.35 16.26 5.05
CA PRO A 326 4.18 15.47 5.45
C PRO A 326 3.62 14.57 4.35
N TYR A 327 3.84 14.92 3.08
CA TYR A 327 3.31 14.23 1.91
C TYR A 327 4.26 13.18 1.32
N GLU A 328 5.36 12.86 2.00
CA GLU A 328 6.29 11.78 1.64
C GLU A 328 6.37 10.77 2.79
N PRO A 329 6.86 9.54 2.54
CA PRO A 329 7.36 8.67 3.60
C PRO A 329 8.55 9.32 4.33
N PRO A 330 8.89 8.89 5.57
CA PRO A 330 10.02 9.44 6.31
C PRO A 330 11.33 9.34 5.52
N ASN A 331 12.05 10.45 5.44
CA ASN A 331 13.37 10.53 4.82
C ASN A 331 14.47 10.20 5.84
N ILE A 332 14.33 10.61 7.10
CA ILE A 332 15.34 10.35 8.14
C ILE A 332 15.19 8.94 8.73
N LEU A 333 13.98 8.60 9.16
CA LEU A 333 13.67 7.28 9.73
C LEU A 333 13.15 6.33 8.65
N PHE A 334 13.83 6.28 7.50
CA PHE A 334 13.39 5.54 6.31
C PHE A 334 13.35 4.02 6.51
N HIS A 335 13.91 3.48 7.60
CA HIS A 335 13.82 2.07 8.00
C HIS A 335 12.62 1.77 8.92
N ASP A 336 11.92 2.80 9.38
CA ASP A 336 10.79 2.69 10.30
C ASP A 336 9.50 2.48 9.52
N TYR A 337 9.25 1.22 9.21
CA TYR A 337 7.98 0.73 8.68
C TYR A 337 7.74 -0.70 9.16
N ASP A 338 6.47 -1.09 9.10
CA ASP A 338 6.02 -2.43 9.34
C ASP A 338 6.21 -3.30 8.09
N THR A 339 6.94 -4.39 8.24
CA THR A 339 7.20 -5.37 7.19
C THR A 339 6.05 -6.37 7.01
N GLY A 340 4.99 -6.28 7.82
CA GLY A 340 3.95 -7.30 7.82
C GLY A 340 4.24 -8.44 8.81
N PRO A 341 3.25 -9.32 9.07
CA PRO A 341 3.45 -10.47 9.93
C PRO A 341 4.27 -11.56 9.21
N SER A 342 4.84 -12.49 9.99
CA SER A 342 5.39 -13.73 9.43
C SER A 342 4.32 -14.50 8.63
N ALA A 343 4.72 -15.29 7.63
CA ALA A 343 3.80 -16.05 6.79
C ALA A 343 2.78 -16.91 7.59
N ALA A 344 3.21 -17.52 8.70
CA ALA A 344 2.34 -18.32 9.56
C ALA A 344 1.26 -17.47 10.25
N ILE A 345 1.62 -16.28 10.72
CA ILE A 345 0.69 -15.33 11.34
C ILE A 345 -0.23 -14.73 10.30
N SER A 346 0.30 -14.27 9.17
CA SER A 346 -0.49 -13.73 8.06
C SER A 346 -1.55 -14.73 7.59
N LYS A 347 -1.16 -16.01 7.46
CA LYS A 347 -2.09 -17.10 7.10
C LYS A 347 -3.17 -17.31 8.16
N LEU A 348 -2.83 -17.22 9.44
CA LEU A 348 -3.81 -17.35 10.53
C LEU A 348 -4.81 -16.18 10.52
N ILE A 349 -4.32 -14.94 10.54
CA ILE A 349 -5.17 -13.76 10.71
C ILE A 349 -6.01 -13.43 9.46
N MET A 350 -5.64 -13.97 8.30
CA MET A 350 -6.44 -13.91 7.06
C MET A 350 -7.39 -15.10 6.88
N GLY A 351 -7.50 -15.99 7.87
CA GLY A 351 -8.40 -17.15 7.80
C GLY A 351 -7.96 -18.19 6.76
N GLY A 352 -6.64 -18.35 6.56
CA GLY A 352 -6.04 -19.28 5.62
C GLY A 352 -5.64 -20.62 6.20
N GLN A 353 -5.81 -20.82 7.52
CA GLN A 353 -5.52 -22.09 8.18
C GLN A 353 -6.76 -23.00 8.14
N ALA A 354 -6.57 -24.28 7.87
CA ALA A 354 -7.66 -25.25 7.78
C ALA A 354 -8.43 -25.33 9.10
N GLY A 355 -9.75 -25.20 9.05
CA GLY A 355 -10.64 -25.17 10.21
C GLY A 355 -10.67 -23.82 10.94
N LEU A 356 -9.87 -22.84 10.50
CA LEU A 356 -9.79 -21.49 11.02
C LEU A 356 -10.04 -20.47 9.90
N GLU A 357 -10.89 -20.82 8.95
CA GLU A 357 -11.32 -19.92 7.89
C GLU A 357 -12.22 -18.81 8.46
N TRP A 358 -12.15 -17.60 7.91
CA TRP A 358 -13.16 -16.59 8.25
C TRP A 358 -14.52 -16.99 7.64
N PRO A 359 -15.64 -16.76 8.35
CA PRO A 359 -16.95 -16.97 7.76
C PRO A 359 -17.24 -15.93 6.66
N ASP A 360 -18.33 -16.14 5.93
CA ASP A 360 -18.87 -15.11 5.03
C ASP A 360 -19.53 -14.01 5.87
N PHE A 361 -18.78 -12.93 6.11
CA PHE A 361 -19.29 -11.81 6.91
C PHE A 361 -20.52 -11.13 6.28
N ASN A 362 -20.68 -11.16 4.96
CA ASN A 362 -21.90 -10.63 4.32
C ASN A 362 -23.11 -11.51 4.67
N ALA A 363 -22.93 -12.83 4.67
CA ALA A 363 -23.98 -13.76 5.14
C ALA A 363 -24.30 -13.58 6.63
N LEU A 364 -23.34 -13.09 7.43
CA LEU A 364 -23.54 -12.70 8.83
C LEU A 364 -24.07 -11.27 9.02
N GLY A 365 -24.36 -10.54 7.94
CA GLY A 365 -25.00 -9.21 7.99
C GLY A 365 -24.05 -8.01 7.92
N ALA A 366 -22.78 -8.20 7.57
CA ALA A 366 -21.88 -7.07 7.27
C ALA A 366 -22.28 -6.37 5.96
N ASN A 367 -22.37 -5.04 6.02
CA ASN A 367 -22.78 -4.18 4.90
C ASN A 367 -21.56 -3.62 4.18
N VAL A 368 -20.78 -4.46 3.52
CA VAL A 368 -19.61 -4.03 2.74
C VAL A 368 -19.48 -4.88 1.49
N ASP A 369 -19.11 -4.30 0.35
CA ASP A 369 -18.94 -5.12 -0.85
C ASP A 369 -17.74 -6.08 -0.68
N PRO A 370 -17.91 -7.40 -0.91
CA PRO A 370 -16.86 -8.38 -0.66
C PRO A 370 -15.62 -8.24 -1.56
N SER A 371 -15.64 -7.36 -2.57
CA SER A 371 -14.46 -7.03 -3.37
C SER A 371 -13.40 -6.24 -2.61
N PHE A 372 -13.74 -5.61 -1.48
CA PHE A 372 -12.75 -5.03 -0.58
C PHE A 372 -11.96 -6.10 0.18
N GLY A 373 -12.49 -7.32 0.27
CA GLY A 373 -11.86 -8.44 0.97
C GLY A 373 -11.92 -8.28 2.48
N TYR A 374 -10.98 -8.94 3.16
CA TYR A 374 -10.76 -8.74 4.59
C TYR A 374 -9.89 -7.49 4.80
N GLY A 375 -10.42 -6.55 5.58
CA GLY A 375 -9.72 -5.34 6.00
C GLY A 375 -8.63 -5.61 7.04
N PRO A 376 -7.91 -4.57 7.46
CA PRO A 376 -6.79 -4.72 8.37
C PRO A 376 -7.22 -5.17 9.76
N ILE A 377 -6.57 -6.24 10.23
CA ILE A 377 -6.88 -6.84 11.52
C ILE A 377 -5.89 -6.44 12.62
N TYR A 378 -4.69 -5.93 12.29
CA TYR A 378 -3.68 -5.64 13.31
C TYR A 378 -2.92 -4.32 13.11
N ARG A 379 -2.28 -3.86 14.19
CA ARG A 379 -1.24 -2.81 14.24
C ARG A 379 -0.24 -3.16 15.36
N GLY A 380 1.05 -2.88 15.17
CA GLY A 380 2.08 -3.21 16.16
C GLY A 380 2.95 -4.41 15.75
N ARG A 381 3.29 -5.26 16.73
CA ARG A 381 4.21 -6.40 16.55
C ARG A 381 3.59 -7.71 17.02
N PHE A 382 3.99 -8.83 16.42
CA PHE A 382 3.58 -10.16 16.88
C PHE A 382 4.64 -10.81 17.79
N ASP A 383 5.82 -10.21 17.88
CA ASP A 383 6.92 -10.56 18.76
C ASP A 383 7.23 -9.43 19.73
N GLN A 384 7.88 -9.78 20.85
CA GLN A 384 8.24 -8.85 21.93
C GLN A 384 7.06 -8.04 22.48
N VAL A 385 5.85 -8.60 22.40
CA VAL A 385 4.63 -7.94 22.85
C VAL A 385 4.61 -7.91 24.37
N LYS A 386 4.49 -6.70 24.93
CA LYS A 386 4.31 -6.47 26.38
C LYS A 386 2.85 -6.21 26.72
N VAL A 387 2.11 -5.60 25.78
CA VAL A 387 0.68 -5.30 25.92
C VAL A 387 -0.09 -5.81 24.71
N LEU A 388 -1.05 -6.70 24.95
CA LEU A 388 -2.01 -7.15 23.94
C LEU A 388 -3.28 -6.32 24.05
N ILE A 389 -3.80 -5.88 22.91
CA ILE A 389 -4.91 -4.93 22.83
C ILE A 389 -5.94 -5.46 21.85
N PHE A 390 -7.21 -5.52 22.25
CA PHE A 390 -8.34 -5.68 21.34
C PHE A 390 -9.05 -4.34 21.17
N ALA A 391 -9.41 -3.97 19.94
CA ALA A 391 -10.04 -2.68 19.67
C ALA A 391 -11.22 -2.79 18.71
N ASP A 392 -12.26 -2.01 19.00
CA ASP A 392 -13.37 -1.80 18.08
C ASP A 392 -12.87 -1.02 16.85
N GLN A 393 -13.49 -1.21 15.69
CA GLN A 393 -13.28 -0.28 14.59
C GLN A 393 -13.83 1.10 15.00
N GLN A 394 -13.06 2.16 14.79
CA GLN A 394 -13.49 3.51 15.10
C GLN A 394 -13.40 4.49 13.92
N SER A 395 -12.72 4.14 12.83
CA SER A 395 -12.71 4.94 11.59
C SER A 395 -12.53 4.08 10.33
N HIS A 396 -12.59 4.72 9.17
CA HIS A 396 -12.32 4.07 7.87
C HIS A 396 -10.85 4.21 7.44
N ASP A 397 -10.00 4.89 8.22
CA ASP A 397 -8.59 5.13 7.89
C ASP A 397 -7.84 3.81 7.67
N ASP A 398 -8.18 2.81 8.47
CA ASP A 398 -7.64 1.46 8.41
C ASP A 398 -7.66 0.92 6.98
N LEU A 399 -8.78 1.08 6.26
CA LEU A 399 -8.93 0.58 4.89
C LEU A 399 -7.84 1.09 3.93
N PHE A 400 -7.32 2.29 4.20
CA PHE A 400 -6.33 2.97 3.37
C PHE A 400 -4.90 2.80 3.88
N THR A 401 -4.69 2.72 5.20
CA THR A 401 -3.35 2.53 5.79
C THR A 401 -2.93 1.07 5.82
N GLY A 402 -3.88 0.13 5.68
CA GLY A 402 -3.60 -1.30 5.77
C GLY A 402 -3.39 -1.79 7.21
N ARG A 403 -3.68 -0.98 8.23
CA ARG A 403 -3.46 -1.30 9.65
C ARG A 403 -4.63 -0.92 10.53
N ALA A 404 -4.82 -1.65 11.62
CA ALA A 404 -5.93 -1.43 12.54
C ALA A 404 -5.77 -0.13 13.33
N LEU A 405 -6.89 0.56 13.57
CA LEU A 405 -6.98 1.70 14.47
C LEU A 405 -5.98 2.82 14.12
N THR A 406 -6.03 3.34 12.89
CA THR A 406 -5.09 4.36 12.39
C THR A 406 -5.68 5.77 12.26
N GLY A 407 -6.99 5.92 12.51
CA GLY A 407 -7.64 7.23 12.59
C GLY A 407 -7.41 7.95 13.92
N ASP A 408 -8.35 8.82 14.26
CA ASP A 408 -8.33 9.69 15.45
C ASP A 408 -8.14 8.91 16.75
N SER A 409 -8.98 7.90 16.96
CA SER A 409 -8.94 7.04 18.13
C SER A 409 -7.60 6.31 18.27
N GLY A 410 -6.98 5.96 17.15
CA GLY A 410 -5.66 5.34 17.12
C GLY A 410 -4.55 6.24 17.64
N GLN A 411 -4.65 7.54 17.35
CA GLN A 411 -3.69 8.57 17.76
C GLN A 411 -3.80 8.86 19.27
N HIS A 412 -5.03 8.83 19.80
CA HIS A 412 -5.28 8.89 21.24
C HIS A 412 -4.78 7.63 21.96
N VAL A 413 -5.05 6.44 21.41
CA VAL A 413 -4.48 5.19 21.94
C VAL A 413 -2.95 5.25 21.96
N GLN A 414 -2.30 5.82 20.95
CA GLN A 414 -0.85 5.90 20.92
C GLN A 414 -0.28 6.74 22.07
N SER A 415 -0.86 7.91 22.34
CA SER A 415 -0.45 8.74 23.47
C SER A 415 -0.77 8.04 24.81
N TYR A 416 -1.93 7.38 24.92
CA TYR A 416 -2.27 6.62 26.13
C TYR A 416 -1.26 5.49 26.40
N LEU A 417 -0.86 4.73 25.38
CA LEU A 417 0.16 3.69 25.51
C LEU A 417 1.49 4.26 26.00
N GLU A 418 1.91 5.41 25.46
CA GLU A 418 3.13 6.07 25.92
C GLU A 418 3.03 6.51 27.39
N SER A 419 1.85 7.00 27.81
CA SER A 419 1.61 7.40 29.21
C SER A 419 1.77 6.24 30.21
N ILE A 420 1.51 5.00 29.77
CA ILE A 420 1.72 3.79 30.59
C ILE A 420 3.11 3.16 30.34
N GLY A 421 3.91 3.75 29.46
CA GLY A 421 5.30 3.37 29.22
C GLY A 421 5.52 2.42 28.04
N ILE A 422 4.60 2.39 27.09
CA ILE A 422 4.64 1.51 25.92
C ILE A 422 4.70 2.37 24.66
N THR A 423 5.77 2.22 23.89
CA THR A 423 5.99 3.00 22.67
C THR A 423 5.88 2.15 21.42
N SER A 424 6.33 0.88 21.48
CA SER A 424 6.32 -0.04 20.33
C SER A 424 6.07 -1.51 20.70
N SER A 425 6.22 -1.89 21.97
CA SER A 425 6.05 -3.29 22.42
C SER A 425 4.58 -3.68 22.64
N TYR A 426 3.74 -3.48 21.63
CA TYR A 426 2.31 -3.77 21.70
C TYR A 426 1.78 -4.46 20.44
N LEU A 427 0.63 -5.12 20.59
CA LEU A 427 -0.16 -5.65 19.48
C LEU A 427 -1.60 -5.20 19.63
N ILE A 428 -2.12 -4.47 18.65
CA ILE A 428 -3.55 -4.18 18.53
C ILE A 428 -4.17 -5.14 17.55
N LEU A 429 -5.24 -5.79 17.96
CA LEU A 429 -6.11 -6.62 17.13
C LEU A 429 -7.49 -5.97 17.05
N ARG A 430 -7.92 -5.63 15.84
CA ARG A 430 -9.31 -5.24 15.59
C ARG A 430 -10.22 -6.44 15.74
N VAL A 431 -11.43 -6.24 16.25
CA VAL A 431 -12.39 -7.33 16.58
C VAL A 431 -13.09 -7.98 15.39
N LEU A 432 -13.11 -7.33 14.22
CA LEU A 432 -13.63 -7.90 12.97
C LEU A 432 -12.82 -7.36 11.77
N PRO A 433 -12.46 -8.20 10.78
CA PRO A 433 -11.69 -7.78 9.62
C PRO A 433 -12.60 -7.25 8.48
N VAL A 434 -13.74 -6.64 8.80
CA VAL A 434 -14.67 -6.05 7.83
C VAL A 434 -15.29 -4.79 8.40
N ASP A 435 -15.67 -3.84 7.54
CA ASP A 435 -16.31 -2.58 7.97
C ASP A 435 -17.60 -2.83 8.74
N THR A 436 -17.68 -2.27 9.94
CA THR A 436 -18.79 -2.45 10.88
C THR A 436 -19.34 -1.13 11.39
N LEU A 437 -18.85 0.01 10.91
CA LEU A 437 -19.21 1.33 11.46
C LEU A 437 -20.67 1.74 11.21
N ASP A 438 -21.34 1.11 10.25
CA ASP A 438 -22.76 1.33 9.96
C ASP A 438 -23.70 0.31 10.64
N LEU A 439 -23.14 -0.71 11.29
CA LEU A 439 -23.91 -1.78 11.92
C LEU A 439 -24.42 -1.38 13.31
N SER A 440 -25.56 -1.94 13.70
CA SER A 440 -26.06 -1.80 15.07
C SER A 440 -25.23 -2.62 16.06
N ASN A 441 -25.26 -2.25 17.34
CA ASN A 441 -24.55 -3.00 18.38
C ASN A 441 -24.95 -4.48 18.43
N ALA A 442 -26.24 -4.77 18.23
CA ALA A 442 -26.73 -6.14 18.19
C ALA A 442 -26.17 -6.92 16.98
N ALA A 443 -26.09 -6.28 15.81
CA ALA A 443 -25.52 -6.91 14.61
C ALA A 443 -24.04 -7.22 14.79
N VAL A 444 -23.24 -6.27 15.31
CA VAL A 444 -21.81 -6.52 15.57
C VAL A 444 -21.62 -7.66 16.58
N ASN A 445 -22.38 -7.66 17.67
CA ASN A 445 -22.31 -8.73 18.67
C ASN A 445 -22.76 -10.10 18.12
N ALA A 446 -23.73 -10.14 17.21
CA ALA A 446 -24.13 -11.38 16.55
C ALA A 446 -22.99 -11.97 15.71
N ILE A 447 -22.28 -11.12 14.94
CA ILE A 447 -21.10 -11.56 14.17
C ILE A 447 -19.99 -12.05 15.12
N LEU A 448 -19.71 -11.33 16.20
CA LEU A 448 -18.70 -11.74 17.19
C LEU A 448 -19.05 -13.02 17.94
N GLY A 449 -20.34 -13.29 18.13
CA GLY A 449 -20.83 -14.50 18.77
C GLY A 449 -20.73 -15.76 17.90
N ASP A 450 -20.49 -15.60 16.60
CA ASP A 450 -20.30 -16.72 15.66
C ASP A 450 -19.14 -17.62 16.09
N ASN A 451 -19.36 -18.93 16.04
CA ASN A 451 -18.40 -19.92 16.52
C ASN A 451 -17.09 -19.90 15.72
N GLN A 452 -17.17 -19.65 14.41
CA GLN A 452 -16.00 -19.58 13.56
C GLN A 452 -15.17 -18.33 13.87
N VAL A 453 -15.82 -17.17 14.07
CA VAL A 453 -15.12 -15.95 14.49
C VAL A 453 -14.36 -16.16 15.81
N LYS A 454 -15.02 -16.74 16.82
CA LYS A 454 -14.38 -17.05 18.12
C LYS A 454 -13.22 -18.04 17.97
N ALA A 455 -13.37 -19.07 17.14
CA ALA A 455 -12.32 -20.06 16.91
C ALA A 455 -11.06 -19.41 16.33
N VAL A 456 -11.21 -18.53 15.34
CA VAL A 456 -10.07 -17.80 14.76
C VAL A 456 -9.41 -16.90 15.80
N TYR A 457 -10.17 -16.11 16.56
CA TYR A 457 -9.59 -15.24 17.59
C TYR A 457 -8.92 -16.01 18.73
N GLN A 458 -9.49 -17.15 19.15
CA GLN A 458 -8.84 -18.00 20.14
C GLN A 458 -7.50 -18.53 19.63
N ALA A 459 -7.42 -18.93 18.36
CA ALA A 459 -6.18 -19.36 17.74
C ALA A 459 -5.15 -18.22 17.65
N ILE A 460 -5.56 -17.02 17.25
CA ILE A 460 -4.71 -15.82 17.23
C ILE A 460 -4.17 -15.53 18.64
N PHE A 461 -5.06 -15.47 19.63
CA PHE A 461 -4.71 -15.20 21.02
C PHE A 461 -3.69 -16.23 21.56
N ASN A 462 -3.97 -17.52 21.38
CA ASN A 462 -3.07 -18.59 21.81
C ASN A 462 -1.70 -18.48 21.14
N LYS A 463 -1.67 -18.16 19.85
CA LYS A 463 -0.41 -18.00 19.10
C LYS A 463 0.42 -16.82 19.63
N VAL A 464 -0.23 -15.69 19.89
CA VAL A 464 0.42 -14.49 20.47
C VAL A 464 0.98 -14.79 21.85
N LEU A 465 0.21 -15.41 22.75
CA LEU A 465 0.70 -15.75 24.09
C LEU A 465 1.84 -16.77 24.07
N THR A 466 1.77 -17.75 23.16
CA THR A 466 2.85 -18.74 23.01
C THR A 466 4.16 -18.08 22.58
N GLN A 467 4.09 -17.07 21.69
CA GLN A 467 5.26 -16.33 21.24
C GLN A 467 5.73 -15.27 22.25
N ASN A 468 4.86 -14.86 23.17
CA ASN A 468 5.10 -13.78 24.11
C ASN A 468 4.62 -14.17 25.53
N PRO A 469 5.28 -15.16 26.18
CA PRO A 469 4.85 -15.66 27.49
C PRO A 469 4.93 -14.61 28.62
N GLY A 470 5.61 -13.48 28.36
CA GLY A 470 5.74 -12.35 29.27
C GLY A 470 4.57 -11.37 29.28
N ILE A 471 3.55 -11.53 28.40
CA ILE A 471 2.38 -10.64 28.41
C ILE A 471 1.66 -10.75 29.75
N LYS A 472 1.47 -9.61 30.42
CA LYS A 472 0.70 -9.49 31.67
C LYS A 472 -0.44 -8.48 31.56
N LEU A 473 -0.42 -7.62 30.55
CA LEU A 473 -1.43 -6.58 30.34
C LEU A 473 -2.23 -6.86 29.08
N LEU A 474 -3.54 -7.03 29.25
CA LEU A 474 -4.54 -7.15 28.20
C LEU A 474 -5.50 -5.96 28.28
N LEU A 475 -5.59 -5.17 27.22
CA LEU A 475 -6.48 -4.01 27.15
C LEU A 475 -7.59 -4.26 26.13
N THR A 476 -8.77 -3.68 26.38
CA THR A 476 -9.80 -3.55 25.35
C THR A 476 -10.19 -2.09 25.16
N PHE A 477 -10.41 -1.67 23.91
CA PHE A 477 -10.85 -0.31 23.57
C PHE A 477 -12.16 -0.37 22.82
N GLY A 478 -13.25 -0.29 23.58
CA GLY A 478 -14.62 -0.37 23.09
C GLY A 478 -15.39 -1.56 23.65
N GLN A 479 -16.70 -1.52 23.47
CA GLN A 479 -17.61 -2.52 24.04
C GLN A 479 -17.53 -3.86 23.29
N PHE A 480 -17.25 -3.83 21.98
CA PHE A 480 -17.24 -5.04 21.17
C PHE A 480 -15.98 -5.86 21.44
N SER A 481 -14.85 -5.20 21.65
CA SER A 481 -13.60 -5.81 22.08
C SER A 481 -13.68 -6.37 23.49
N ALA A 482 -14.31 -5.66 24.42
CA ALA A 482 -14.62 -6.22 25.74
C ALA A 482 -15.50 -7.48 25.64
N ASN A 483 -16.55 -7.45 24.79
CA ASN A 483 -17.45 -8.59 24.58
C ASN A 483 -16.76 -9.77 23.87
N LEU A 484 -15.88 -9.54 22.90
CA LEU A 484 -15.12 -10.62 22.27
C LEU A 484 -14.19 -11.27 23.30
N VAL A 485 -13.43 -10.47 24.04
CA VAL A 485 -12.46 -10.96 25.03
C VAL A 485 -13.13 -11.78 26.14
N SER A 486 -14.35 -11.42 26.58
CA SER A 486 -15.10 -12.19 27.58
C SER A 486 -15.53 -13.58 27.10
N GLN A 487 -15.52 -13.81 25.78
CA GLN A 487 -15.86 -15.08 25.15
C GLN A 487 -14.63 -15.94 24.83
N LEU A 488 -13.42 -15.41 25.02
CA LEU A 488 -12.18 -16.14 24.80
C LEU A 488 -11.68 -16.75 26.12
N ASN A 489 -11.00 -17.89 26.03
CA ASN A 489 -10.21 -18.39 27.13
C ASN A 489 -8.91 -17.58 27.22
N VAL A 490 -8.91 -16.57 28.09
CA VAL A 490 -7.77 -15.68 28.35
C VAL A 490 -6.87 -16.13 29.51
N GLY A 491 -7.15 -17.31 30.08
CA GLY A 491 -6.38 -17.87 31.19
C GLY A 491 -6.40 -16.96 32.41
N THR A 492 -5.23 -16.58 32.90
CA THR A 492 -5.06 -15.75 34.11
C THR A 492 -4.97 -14.25 33.81
N LEU A 493 -5.09 -13.83 32.54
CA LEU A 493 -5.05 -12.41 32.19
C LEU A 493 -6.37 -11.75 32.60
N ASN A 494 -6.27 -10.64 33.32
CA ASN A 494 -7.42 -9.81 33.69
C ASN A 494 -7.49 -8.62 32.74
N PRO A 495 -8.46 -8.58 31.80
CA PRO A 495 -8.58 -7.47 30.85
C PRO A 495 -8.93 -6.17 31.57
N VAL A 496 -8.24 -5.08 31.21
CA VAL A 496 -8.66 -3.72 31.57
C VAL A 496 -9.47 -3.18 30.40
N SER A 497 -10.77 -3.00 30.61
CA SER A 497 -11.68 -2.49 29.56
C SER A 497 -11.77 -0.97 29.60
N LEU A 498 -11.45 -0.35 28.47
CA LEU A 498 -11.59 1.07 28.21
C LEU A 498 -12.71 1.30 27.18
N LYS A 499 -13.40 2.43 27.29
CA LYS A 499 -14.36 2.87 26.26
C LYS A 499 -13.65 3.12 24.93
N SER A 500 -14.40 2.99 23.83
CA SER A 500 -13.97 3.54 22.54
C SER A 500 -13.80 5.06 22.70
N TRP A 501 -12.79 5.65 22.05
CA TRP A 501 -12.52 7.09 22.16
C TRP A 501 -13.73 7.94 21.75
N LYS A 502 -14.49 7.49 20.75
CA LYS A 502 -15.70 8.16 20.27
C LYS A 502 -16.91 8.06 21.20
N ALA A 503 -16.84 7.26 22.27
CA ALA A 503 -17.93 7.13 23.23
C ALA A 503 -17.92 8.30 24.23
N SER A 504 -19.11 8.68 24.70
CA SER A 504 -19.25 9.73 25.71
C SER A 504 -18.50 9.38 27.01
N GLY A 505 -17.74 10.36 27.53
CA GLY A 505 -16.93 10.22 28.73
C GLY A 505 -15.70 9.31 28.58
N SER A 506 -15.21 9.09 27.36
CA SER A 506 -14.03 8.25 27.09
C SER A 506 -12.77 8.74 27.82
N LEU A 507 -12.49 10.05 27.83
CA LEU A 507 -11.33 10.62 28.53
C LEU A 507 -11.34 10.30 30.03
N ALA A 508 -12.46 10.57 30.71
CA ALA A 508 -12.60 10.31 32.14
C ALA A 508 -12.49 8.80 32.46
N ASP A 509 -13.07 7.95 31.59
CA ASP A 509 -12.92 6.50 31.70
C ASP A 509 -11.45 6.07 31.59
N TRP A 510 -10.73 6.53 30.56
CA TRP A 510 -9.33 6.17 30.34
C TRP A 510 -8.42 6.63 31.49
N GLN A 511 -8.64 7.85 31.99
CA GLN A 511 -7.94 8.38 33.16
C GLN A 511 -8.17 7.52 34.41
N SER A 512 -9.41 7.09 34.65
CA SER A 512 -9.73 6.22 35.80
C SER A 512 -9.03 4.85 35.74
N LYS A 513 -8.70 4.36 34.54
CA LYS A 513 -8.01 3.06 34.36
C LYS A 513 -6.51 3.12 34.58
N LEU A 514 -5.89 4.30 34.59
CA LEU A 514 -4.43 4.43 34.75
C LEU A 514 -3.95 3.85 36.08
N LEU A 515 -4.66 4.09 37.18
CA LEU A 515 -4.31 3.52 38.50
C LEU A 515 -4.41 1.99 38.51
N GLN A 516 -5.43 1.43 37.86
CA GLN A 516 -5.58 -0.02 37.73
C GLN A 516 -4.41 -0.63 36.94
N ILE A 517 -4.01 0.02 35.82
CA ILE A 517 -2.89 -0.44 34.99
C ILE A 517 -1.56 -0.28 35.73
N GLN A 518 -1.38 0.80 36.47
CA GLN A 518 -0.17 1.06 37.25
C GLN A 518 0.08 -0.01 38.32
N ALA A 519 -0.99 -0.58 38.89
CA ALA A 519 -0.91 -1.68 39.86
C ALA A 519 -0.50 -3.03 39.23
N ILE A 520 -0.52 -3.17 37.90
CA ILE A 520 -0.13 -4.40 37.21
C ILE A 520 1.39 -4.39 36.99
N ALA A 521 2.06 -5.45 37.43
CA ALA A 521 3.48 -5.65 37.15
C ALA A 521 3.68 -6.20 35.73
N TYR A 522 3.94 -5.31 34.78
CA TYR A 522 4.31 -5.65 33.39
C TYR A 522 5.55 -4.88 32.96
N SER A 523 6.27 -5.45 31.98
CA SER A 523 7.45 -4.84 31.36
C SER A 523 7.06 -3.61 30.55
N LYS A 524 7.90 -2.58 30.57
CA LYS A 524 7.66 -1.31 29.87
C LYS A 524 8.79 -1.02 28.88
N ASP A 525 8.55 -0.13 27.94
CA ASP A 525 9.57 0.46 27.07
C ASP A 525 10.23 1.67 27.75
N ILE A 526 9.44 2.43 28.51
CA ILE A 526 9.88 3.59 29.29
C ILE A 526 10.05 3.18 30.75
N ALA A 527 11.23 3.46 31.33
CA ALA A 527 11.55 3.07 32.71
C ALA A 527 10.63 3.76 33.74
N SER A 528 10.32 5.03 33.52
CA SER A 528 9.50 5.87 34.42
C SER A 528 8.36 6.53 33.63
N PRO A 529 7.28 5.80 33.29
CA PRO A 529 6.12 6.36 32.61
C PRO A 529 5.35 7.35 33.50
N THR A 530 4.59 8.25 32.87
CA THR A 530 3.88 9.32 33.59
C THR A 530 2.62 8.85 34.30
N PHE A 531 1.96 7.81 33.79
CA PHE A 531 0.60 7.40 34.18
C PHE A 531 -0.38 8.59 34.25
N SER A 532 -0.22 9.53 33.31
CA SER A 532 -1.08 10.71 33.17
C SER A 532 -1.37 10.94 31.68
N TYR A 533 -2.66 11.10 31.36
CA TYR A 533 -3.16 11.28 30.01
C TYR A 533 -4.27 12.34 30.05
N ASN A 534 -4.19 13.36 29.17
CA ASN A 534 -5.11 14.48 29.15
C ASN A 534 -5.98 14.55 27.90
N GLY A 535 -5.97 13.48 27.09
CA GLY A 535 -6.73 13.42 25.84
C GLY A 535 -5.91 13.88 24.65
N GLU A 536 -4.59 13.95 24.76
CA GLU A 536 -3.72 14.35 23.67
C GLU A 536 -3.66 13.31 22.55
N ARG A 537 -3.29 13.78 21.35
CA ARG A 537 -3.05 12.93 20.18
C ARG A 537 -1.56 12.75 20.00
N LYS A 538 -1.17 11.57 19.54
CA LYS A 538 0.15 11.31 18.98
C LYS A 538 0.01 10.62 17.63
N MET A 539 0.80 11.03 16.65
CA MET A 539 0.84 10.34 15.36
C MET A 539 1.15 8.85 15.55
N ILE A 540 0.57 8.01 14.69
CA ILE A 540 0.90 6.59 14.68
C ILE A 540 2.40 6.42 14.36
N PRO A 541 3.15 5.61 15.11
CA PRO A 541 4.56 5.36 14.84
C PRO A 541 4.75 4.84 13.41
N ARG A 542 5.78 5.33 12.72
CA ARG A 542 6.04 4.92 11.32
C ARG A 542 6.32 3.44 11.21
N LEU A 543 7.00 2.89 12.22
CA LEU A 543 7.23 1.47 12.40
C LEU A 543 5.94 0.62 12.41
N ASP A 544 4.77 1.19 12.67
CA ASP A 544 3.49 0.47 12.66
C ASP A 544 2.74 0.53 11.34
N LEU A 545 3.24 1.29 10.37
CA LEU A 545 2.61 1.51 9.07
C LEU A 545 3.45 0.89 7.94
N PRO A 546 2.85 0.41 6.85
CA PRO A 546 3.60 -0.17 5.74
C PRO A 546 4.54 0.83 5.07
N TYR A 547 5.59 0.31 4.42
CA TYR A 547 6.47 1.13 3.60
C TYR A 547 5.69 1.86 2.49
N GLY A 548 5.94 3.17 2.37
CA GLY A 548 5.29 4.07 1.42
C GLY A 548 4.15 4.89 2.04
N THR A 549 3.73 4.58 3.27
CA THR A 549 2.74 5.39 4.00
C THR A 549 3.31 6.79 4.29
N LEU A 550 2.51 7.82 3.99
CA LEU A 550 2.92 9.22 4.07
C LEU A 550 2.91 9.72 5.52
N CYS A 551 3.75 10.68 5.85
CA CYS A 551 3.86 11.23 7.21
C CYS A 551 2.52 11.79 7.75
N TRP A 552 1.65 12.35 6.90
CA TRP A 552 0.32 12.79 7.33
C TRP A 552 -0.68 11.65 7.56
N GLN A 553 -0.46 10.47 6.98
CA GLN A 553 -1.32 9.31 7.23
C GLN A 553 -1.01 8.74 8.63
N GLY A 554 -2.07 8.49 9.41
CA GLY A 554 -1.93 8.17 10.83
C GLY A 554 -1.67 9.39 11.73
N SER A 555 -1.94 10.61 11.25
CA SER A 555 -1.98 11.84 12.05
C SER A 555 -3.26 12.63 11.76
N SER A 556 -3.42 13.79 12.40
CA SER A 556 -4.43 14.78 12.04
C SER A 556 -5.88 14.32 12.19
N GLY A 557 -6.15 13.36 13.07
CA GLY A 557 -7.49 12.76 13.26
C GLY A 557 -7.96 11.90 12.08
N ASP A 558 -9.25 11.58 12.01
CA ASP A 558 -9.81 10.72 10.95
C ASP A 558 -9.67 11.35 9.56
N ARG A 559 -9.03 10.66 8.62
CA ARG A 559 -8.79 11.12 7.24
C ARG A 559 -9.62 10.37 6.21
N ALA A 560 -10.43 9.39 6.61
CA ALA A 560 -11.22 8.60 5.68
C ALA A 560 -12.71 8.55 6.05
N GLN A 561 -13.55 8.45 5.02
CA GLN A 561 -15.00 8.39 5.15
C GLN A 561 -15.61 7.43 4.14
N ARG A 562 -16.74 6.85 4.52
CA ARG A 562 -17.64 6.11 3.64
C ARG A 562 -18.71 7.06 3.10
N ALA A 563 -19.14 6.85 1.87
CA ALA A 563 -20.19 7.68 1.29
C ALA A 563 -21.58 7.28 1.82
N LYS A 564 -22.52 8.22 1.82
CA LYS A 564 -23.95 7.96 1.96
C LYS A 564 -24.63 7.97 0.61
N ILE A 565 -25.69 7.20 0.47
CA ILE A 565 -26.59 7.29 -0.69
C ILE A 565 -27.34 8.61 -0.57
N SER A 566 -27.19 9.47 -1.57
CA SER A 566 -27.77 10.82 -1.59
C SER A 566 -29.28 10.78 -1.40
N GLY A 567 -29.80 11.68 -0.56
CA GLY A 567 -31.22 11.73 -0.21
C GLY A 567 -31.66 10.68 0.81
N THR A 568 -30.74 9.86 1.34
CA THR A 568 -31.04 8.85 2.37
C THR A 568 -30.11 8.98 3.57
N SER A 569 -30.44 8.29 4.66
CA SER A 569 -29.54 8.09 5.81
C SER A 569 -28.61 6.88 5.64
N GLN A 570 -28.76 6.11 4.57
CA GLN A 570 -28.05 4.84 4.35
C GLN A 570 -26.63 5.07 3.85
N TRP A 571 -25.71 4.23 4.34
CA TRP A 571 -24.33 4.19 3.87
C TRP A 571 -24.23 3.37 2.59
N SER A 572 -23.40 3.82 1.64
CA SER A 572 -23.11 3.04 0.43
C SER A 572 -22.11 1.95 0.74
N ASN A 573 -22.36 0.72 0.31
CA ASN A 573 -21.43 -0.42 0.44
C ASN A 573 -20.19 -0.30 -0.45
N ASP A 574 -20.18 0.69 -1.36
CA ASP A 574 -19.30 0.68 -2.51
C ASP A 574 -18.24 1.77 -2.48
N TYR A 575 -18.41 2.82 -1.70
CA TYR A 575 -17.61 4.04 -1.86
C TYR A 575 -16.96 4.51 -0.56
N TYR A 576 -15.63 4.57 -0.59
CA TYR A 576 -14.80 5.13 0.48
C TYR A 576 -13.90 6.22 -0.09
N LYS A 577 -13.49 7.18 0.74
CA LYS A 577 -12.63 8.28 0.31
C LYS A 577 -11.65 8.64 1.43
N ILE A 578 -10.40 8.89 1.07
CA ILE A 578 -9.35 9.41 1.95
C ILE A 578 -8.99 10.85 1.56
N PHE A 579 -8.70 11.69 2.55
CA PHE A 579 -8.45 13.13 2.42
C PHE A 579 -7.08 13.52 2.98
N LEU A 580 -6.32 14.29 2.19
CA LEU A 580 -5.17 15.05 2.67
C LEU A 580 -5.64 16.13 3.67
N PRO A 581 -4.97 16.36 4.81
CA PRO A 581 -5.31 17.47 5.71
C PRO A 581 -5.14 18.83 5.05
N ASP A 582 -5.98 19.82 5.40
CA ASP A 582 -5.93 21.17 4.83
C ASP A 582 -4.56 21.81 5.05
N TRP A 583 -4.03 21.72 6.27
CA TRP A 583 -2.71 22.30 6.59
C TRP A 583 -1.57 21.72 5.73
N VAL A 584 -1.70 20.48 5.24
CA VAL A 584 -0.74 19.88 4.30
C VAL A 584 -1.00 20.36 2.88
N TYR A 585 -2.27 20.37 2.46
CA TYR A 585 -2.70 20.83 1.14
C TYR A 585 -2.26 22.27 0.86
N ASP A 586 -2.30 23.13 1.88
CA ASP A 586 -1.96 24.55 1.79
C ASP A 586 -0.46 24.83 1.87
N LEU A 587 0.39 23.80 2.02
CA LEU A 587 1.84 23.99 2.07
C LEU A 587 2.37 24.53 0.74
N PRO A 588 3.21 25.58 0.74
CA PRO A 588 3.94 25.96 -0.45
C PRO A 588 4.88 24.82 -0.90
N PRO A 589 5.32 24.79 -2.17
CA PRO A 589 6.46 23.97 -2.57
C PRO A 589 7.62 24.21 -1.59
N ALA A 590 8.10 23.14 -0.96
CA ALA A 590 9.24 23.23 -0.05
C ALA A 590 10.43 23.88 -0.80
N PRO A 591 11.23 24.72 -0.12
CA PRO A 591 12.31 25.47 -0.75
C PRO A 591 13.43 24.61 -1.34
#